data_AF-A0A4P7UA02-F1
#
_entry.id   AF-A0A4P7UA02-F1
#
_cell.length_a   1.000
_cell.length_b   1.000
_cell.length_c   1.000
_cell.angle_alpha   90.00
_cell.angle_beta   90.00
_cell.angle_gamma   90.00
#
_symmetry.space_group_name_H-M   'P 1'
#
loop_
_entity.id
_entity.type
_entity.pdbx_description
1 polymer ?
#
loop_
_entity_poly.entity_id
_entity_poly.type
_entity_poly.pdbx_seq_one_letter_code
_entity_poly.pdbx_strand_id
1 'polypeptide(L)'
;MTEQTQPEPTGTVITERDQRRILAAMTTMPYAASSRVPTPWSATREAVTADAIVAFLDGLAEVLADVGAENDQHRRRLFSLEADVQAFRRLIGTAPAEVTP
;
A
#
# COMPACT_ATOMS: atom_id res chain seq x y z
N MET A 1 38.23 17.83 -27.41
CA MET A 1 37.45 17.24 -26.30
C MET A 1 36.41 18.28 -25.93
N THR A 2 35.15 18.08 -26.31
CA THR A 2 34.04 18.95 -25.90
C THR A 2 33.32 18.25 -24.76
N GLU A 3 33.48 18.76 -23.54
CA GLU A 3 32.64 18.38 -22.41
C GLU A 3 31.19 18.74 -22.77
N GLN A 4 30.35 17.71 -22.88
CA GLN A 4 28.91 17.90 -22.90
C GLN A 4 28.50 18.24 -21.47
N THR A 5 28.21 19.51 -21.23
CA THR A 5 27.53 19.95 -20.01
C THR A 5 26.21 19.19 -19.92
N GLN A 6 26.10 18.30 -18.94
CA GLN A 6 24.87 17.59 -18.61
C GLN A 6 23.73 18.62 -18.49
N PRO A 7 22.58 18.43 -19.16
CA PRO A 7 21.47 19.36 -19.00
C PRO A 7 21.10 19.40 -17.52
N GLU A 8 21.01 20.61 -16.97
CA GLU A 8 20.52 20.79 -15.60
C GLU A 8 19.19 20.03 -15.47
N PRO A 9 18.96 19.34 -14.33
CA PRO A 9 17.68 18.70 -14.10
C PRO A 9 16.62 19.79 -14.26
N THR A 10 15.78 19.66 -15.29
CA THR A 10 14.58 20.48 -15.43
C THR A 10 13.72 20.17 -14.22
N GLY A 11 13.95 20.88 -13.12
CA GLY A 11 13.18 20.76 -11.90
C GLY A 11 11.74 20.99 -12.30
N THR A 12 10.95 19.92 -12.30
CA THR A 12 9.54 20.04 -12.66
C THR A 12 8.91 20.83 -11.54
N VAL A 13 8.69 22.12 -11.78
CA VAL A 13 8.11 23.02 -10.80
C VAL A 13 6.69 22.51 -10.55
N ILE A 14 6.48 21.87 -9.40
CA ILE A 14 5.15 21.39 -9.00
C ILE A 14 4.32 22.62 -8.66
N THR A 15 3.34 22.94 -9.50
CA THR A 15 2.48 24.09 -9.28
C THR A 15 1.63 23.90 -8.02
N GLU A 16 1.16 24.97 -7.39
CA GLU A 16 0.24 24.88 -6.24
C GLU A 16 -1.04 24.10 -6.57
N ARG A 17 -1.50 24.17 -7.83
CA ARG A 17 -2.65 23.39 -8.32
C ARG A 17 -2.31 21.89 -8.33
N ASP A 18 -1.13 21.53 -8.79
CA ASP A 18 -0.68 20.13 -8.83
C ASP A 18 -0.44 19.61 -7.41
N GLN A 19 0.15 20.40 -6.53
CA GLN A 19 0.28 20.06 -5.11
C GLN A 19 -1.07 19.75 -4.48
N ARG A 20 -2.11 20.57 -4.73
CA ARG A 20 -3.47 20.31 -4.24
C ARG A 20 -4.07 19.02 -4.80
N ARG A 21 -3.86 18.74 -6.09
CA ARG A 21 -4.35 17.49 -6.72
C ARG A 21 -3.65 16.26 -6.16
N ILE A 22 -2.33 16.33 -5.96
CA ILE A 22 -1.53 15.25 -5.42
C ILE A 22 -1.92 14.98 -3.96
N LEU A 23 -2.11 16.04 -3.16
CA LEU A 23 -2.62 15.93 -1.79
C LEU A 23 -3.98 15.21 -1.75
N ALA A 24 -4.93 15.68 -2.55
CA ALA A 24 -6.26 15.05 -2.61
C ALA A 24 -6.16 13.56 -2.97
N ALA A 25 -5.36 13.21 -3.99
CA ALA A 25 -5.16 11.82 -4.36
C ALA A 25 -4.53 10.99 -3.23
N MET A 26 -3.46 11.47 -2.61
CA MET A 26 -2.74 10.76 -1.55
C MET A 26 -3.58 10.57 -0.28
N THR A 27 -4.38 11.57 0.10
CA THR A 27 -5.30 11.43 1.25
C THR A 27 -6.40 10.40 1.05
N THR A 28 -6.77 10.13 -0.21
CA THR A 28 -7.76 9.09 -0.54
C THR A 28 -7.16 7.69 -0.64
N MET A 29 -5.83 7.56 -0.63
CA MET A 29 -5.18 6.25 -0.72
C MET A 29 -5.44 5.43 0.56
N PRO A 30 -5.76 4.13 0.42
CA PRO A 30 -5.85 3.24 1.57
C PRO A 30 -4.56 3.28 2.37
N TYR A 31 -4.66 3.22 3.71
CA TYR A 31 -3.51 3.22 4.62
C TYR A 31 -2.61 4.46 4.60
N ALA A 32 -2.96 5.52 3.86
CA ALA A 32 -2.23 6.79 3.89
C ALA A 32 -2.20 7.44 5.28
N ALA A 33 -3.20 7.16 6.13
CA ALA A 33 -3.26 7.62 7.51
C ALA A 33 -2.45 6.74 8.50
N SER A 34 -1.76 5.70 8.01
CA SER A 34 -0.89 4.89 8.85
C SER A 34 0.24 5.77 9.39
N SER A 35 0.53 5.64 10.69
CA SER A 35 1.65 6.34 11.34
C SER A 35 3.02 5.99 10.74
N ARG A 36 3.10 4.91 9.97
CA ARG A 36 4.31 4.45 9.28
C ARG A 36 4.53 5.12 7.92
N VAL A 37 3.48 5.72 7.35
CA VAL A 37 3.57 6.43 6.08
C VAL A 37 3.99 7.89 6.37
N PRO A 38 5.17 8.34 5.91
CA PRO A 38 5.58 9.72 6.10
C PRO A 38 4.56 10.66 5.47
N THR A 39 4.09 11.67 6.22
CA THR A 39 3.17 12.67 5.67
C THR A 39 3.99 13.81 5.07
N PRO A 40 3.98 14.01 3.74
CA PRO A 40 4.84 15.01 3.10
C PRO A 40 4.32 16.44 3.31
N TRP A 41 3.06 16.58 3.68
CA TRP A 41 2.39 17.83 4.01
C TRP A 41 2.46 18.02 5.53
N SER A 42 3.62 18.43 6.04
CA SER A 42 3.73 18.79 7.45
C SER A 42 2.79 19.97 7.76
N ALA A 43 2.36 20.10 9.01
CA ALA A 43 1.52 21.22 9.49
C ALA A 43 2.12 22.63 9.25
N THR A 44 3.34 22.69 8.71
CA THR A 44 4.23 23.84 8.54
C THR A 44 4.05 24.63 7.24
N ARG A 45 3.08 24.28 6.37
CA ARG A 45 2.80 24.96 5.08
C ARG A 45 4.00 25.01 4.11
N GLU A 46 4.97 24.12 4.25
CA GLU A 46 6.08 24.03 3.30
C GLU A 46 5.60 23.48 1.94
N ALA A 47 6.27 23.93 0.88
CA ALA A 47 6.04 23.42 -0.46
C ALA A 47 6.44 21.93 -0.52
N VAL A 48 5.56 21.10 -1.08
CA VAL A 48 5.86 19.67 -1.22
C VAL A 48 6.85 19.42 -2.32
N THR A 49 7.90 18.69 -1.96
CA THR A 49 8.99 18.30 -2.84
C THR A 49 8.72 16.92 -3.45
N ALA A 50 9.37 16.63 -4.58
CA ALA A 50 9.32 15.31 -5.19
C ALA A 50 9.83 14.23 -4.23
N ASP A 51 10.91 14.51 -3.48
CA ASP A 51 11.47 13.58 -2.50
C ASP A 51 10.47 13.22 -1.40
N ALA A 52 9.68 14.20 -0.93
CA ALA A 52 8.66 13.95 0.07
C ALA A 52 7.52 13.06 -0.47
N ILE A 53 7.16 13.22 -1.75
CA ILE A 53 6.18 12.36 -2.42
C ILE A 53 6.73 10.93 -2.55
N VAL A 54 7.98 10.77 -2.95
CA VAL A 54 8.61 9.44 -3.06
C VAL A 54 8.66 8.76 -1.69
N ALA A 55 9.08 9.46 -0.63
CA ALA A 55 9.10 8.91 0.72
C ALA A 55 7.72 8.46 1.23
N PHE A 56 6.65 9.19 0.88
CA PHE A 56 5.29 8.76 1.16
C PHE A 56 4.94 7.46 0.42
N LEU A 57 5.25 7.39 -0.88
CA LEU A 57 4.92 6.23 -1.71
C LEU A 57 5.67 4.98 -1.28
N ASP A 58 6.95 5.12 -0.89
CA ASP A 58 7.76 4.03 -0.35
C ASP A 58 7.19 3.52 0.97
N GLY A 59 6.88 4.43 1.91
CA GLY A 59 6.26 4.05 3.18
C GLY A 59 4.89 3.38 2.98
N LEU A 60 4.10 3.84 2.01
CA LEU A 60 2.83 3.21 1.67
C LEU A 60 3.02 1.80 1.07
N ALA A 61 4.02 1.62 0.21
CA ALA A 61 4.34 0.33 -0.38
C ALA A 61 4.73 -0.69 0.69
N GLU A 62 5.52 -0.29 1.69
CA GLU A 62 5.87 -1.16 2.83
C GLU A 62 4.63 -1.57 3.63
N VAL A 63 3.75 -0.63 3.97
CA VAL A 63 2.51 -0.91 4.70
C VAL A 63 1.63 -1.89 3.93
N LEU A 64 1.49 -1.70 2.61
CA LEU A 64 0.70 -2.58 1.76
C LEU A 64 1.32 -3.98 1.64
N ALA A 65 2.64 -4.08 1.61
CA ALA A 65 3.34 -5.37 1.58
C ALA A 65 3.07 -6.17 2.86
N ASP A 66 3.12 -5.53 4.03
CA ASP A 66 2.82 -6.17 5.31
C ASP A 66 1.36 -6.66 5.38
N VAL A 67 0.42 -5.81 4.97
CA VAL A 67 -1.00 -6.17 4.92
C VAL A 67 -1.23 -7.34 3.97
N GLY A 68 -0.54 -7.36 2.83
CA GLY A 68 -0.57 -8.49 1.90
C GLY A 68 -0.07 -9.79 2.53
N ALA A 69 1.06 -9.73 3.24
CA ALA A 69 1.63 -10.89 3.93
C ALA A 69 0.70 -11.41 5.04
N GLU A 70 0.10 -10.52 5.83
CA GLU A 70 -0.88 -10.88 6.85
C GLU A 70 -2.14 -11.51 6.25
N ASN A 71 -2.65 -10.95 5.15
CA ASN A 71 -3.80 -11.50 4.44
C ASN A 71 -3.52 -12.91 3.91
N ASP A 72 -2.34 -13.13 3.32
CA ASP A 72 -1.92 -14.45 2.87
C ASP A 72 -1.79 -15.45 4.03
N GLN A 73 -1.30 -15.01 5.19
CA GLN A 73 -1.25 -15.82 6.39
C GLN A 73 -2.67 -16.22 6.85
N HIS A 74 -3.60 -15.25 6.88
CA HIS A 74 -5.00 -15.51 7.23
C HIS A 74 -5.66 -16.48 6.25
N ARG A 75 -5.40 -16.32 4.95
CA ARG A 75 -5.91 -17.22 3.91
C ARG A 75 -5.40 -18.65 4.10
N ARG A 76 -4.12 -18.84 4.42
CA ARG A 76 -3.57 -20.19 4.72
C ARG A 76 -4.20 -20.82 5.96
N ARG A 77 -4.42 -20.02 7.02
CA ARG A 77 -5.09 -20.50 8.25
C ARG A 77 -6.53 -20.91 7.98
N LEU A 78 -7.25 -20.14 7.16
CA LEU A 78 -8.62 -20.46 6.76
C LEU A 78 -8.68 -21.81 6.02
N PHE A 79 -7.80 -22.02 5.03
CA PHE A 79 -7.74 -23.31 4.33
C PHE A 79 -7.42 -24.49 5.25
N SER A 80 -6.52 -24.30 6.23
CA SER A 80 -6.23 -25.35 7.22
C SER A 80 -7.48 -25.67 8.06
N LEU A 81 -8.18 -24.63 8.53
CA LEU A 81 -9.40 -24.80 9.32
C LEU A 81 -10.51 -25.46 8.52
N GLU A 82 -10.68 -25.09 7.24
CA GLU A 82 -11.65 -25.74 6.35
C GLU A 82 -11.33 -27.23 6.17
N ALA A 83 -10.05 -27.59 6.03
CA ALA A 83 -9.62 -28.98 5.95
C ALA A 83 -9.92 -29.73 7.26
N ASP A 84 -9.64 -29.14 8.41
CA ASP A 84 -9.93 -29.72 9.73
C ASP A 84 -11.44 -29.91 9.93
N VAL A 85 -12.26 -28.94 9.54
CA VAL A 85 -13.72 -29.02 9.57
C VAL A 85 -14.21 -30.16 8.68
N GLN A 86 -13.66 -30.34 7.49
CA GLN A 86 -14.03 -31.44 6.60
C GLN A 86 -13.60 -32.80 7.18
N ALA A 87 -12.42 -32.89 7.79
CA ALA A 87 -11.97 -34.10 8.47
C ALA A 87 -12.89 -34.46 9.65
N PHE A 88 -13.28 -33.47 10.45
CA PHE A 88 -14.22 -33.65 11.55
C PHE A 88 -15.59 -34.10 11.05
N ARG A 89 -16.12 -33.47 9.98
CA ARG A 89 -17.40 -33.86 9.37
C ARG A 89 -17.42 -35.33 8.95
N ARG A 90 -16.33 -35.82 8.34
CA ARG A 90 -16.16 -37.24 7.99
C ARG A 90 -16.15 -38.14 9.22
N LEU A 91 -15.44 -37.73 10.27
CA LEU A 91 -15.34 -38.49 11.53
C LEU A 91 -16.72 -38.67 12.20
N ILE A 92 -17.55 -37.63 12.22
CA ILE A 92 -18.88 -37.67 12.83
C ILE A 92 -19.98 -38.20 11.89
N GLY A 93 -19.62 -38.68 10.69
CA GLY A 93 -20.56 -39.25 9.72
C GLY A 93 -21.50 -38.23 9.05
N THR A 94 -21.18 -36.93 9.11
CA THR A 94 -21.94 -35.89 8.43
C THR A 94 -21.42 -35.72 6.99
N ALA A 95 -22.34 -35.72 6.02
CA ALA A 95 -22.00 -35.49 4.61
C ALA A 95 -21.29 -34.14 4.43
N PRO A 96 -20.29 -34.02 3.53
CA PRO A 96 -19.64 -32.74 3.25
C PRO A 96 -20.69 -31.73 2.78
N ALA A 97 -20.73 -30.54 3.40
CA ALA A 97 -21.57 -29.46 2.90
C ALA A 97 -21.08 -29.09 1.50
N GLU A 98 -21.98 -29.13 0.51
CA GLU A 98 -21.73 -28.52 -0.81
C GLU A 98 -21.42 -27.04 -0.59
N VAL A 99 -20.19 -26.65 -0.90
CA VAL A 99 -19.83 -25.24 -0.99
C VAL A 99 -20.01 -24.86 -2.46
N THR A 100 -21.17 -24.29 -2.78
CA THR A 100 -21.42 -23.72 -4.11
C THR A 100 -20.59 -22.44 -4.28
N PRO A 101 -19.86 -22.28 -5.39
CA PRO A 101 -19.00 -21.13 -5.64
C PRO A 101 -19.77 -19.81 -5.80
#